data_AF-A0A951BEL4-F1
#
_entry.id   AF-A0A951BEL4-F1
#
_cell.length_a   1.000
_cell.length_b   1.000
_cell.length_c   1.000
_cell.angle_alpha   90.00
_cell.angle_beta   90.00
_cell.angle_gamma   90.00
#
_symmetry.space_group_name_H-M   'P 1'
#
loop_
_entity.id
_entity.type
_entity.pdbx_description
1 polymer ?
#
loop_
_entity_poly.entity_id
_entity_poly.type
_entity_poly.pdbx_seq_one_letter_code
_entity_poly.pdbx_strand_id
1 'polypeptide(L)' 'MKIIKERQGLILEDVRLAIEGRLLVDLSLTIGPGEIVTVMAPSGAGKSSFLA' A
#
# COMPACT_ATOMS: atom_id res chain seq x y z
N MET A 1 3.69 27.80 -20.88
CA MET A 1 3.94 26.37 -21.15
C MET A 1 3.84 25.63 -19.82
N LYS A 2 2.76 24.86 -19.58
CA LYS A 2 2.54 24.19 -18.30
C LYS A 2 3.24 22.84 -18.35
N ILE A 3 4.31 22.66 -17.59
CA ILE A 3 4.98 21.36 -17.44
C ILE A 3 3.96 20.41 -16.81
N ILE A 4 3.52 19.41 -17.58
CA ILE A 4 2.64 18.37 -17.08
C ILE A 4 3.54 17.45 -16.24
N LYS A 5 3.41 17.51 -14.93
CA LYS A 5 4.10 16.58 -14.04
C LYS A 5 3.43 15.23 -14.25
N GLU A 6 4.15 14.25 -14.81
CA GLU A 6 3.65 12.88 -14.86
C GLU A 6 3.24 12.46 -13.45
N ARG A 7 2.02 11.95 -13.30
CA ARG A 7 1.56 11.43 -12.01
C ARG A 7 2.38 10.17 -11.76
N GLN A 8 3.16 10.17 -10.68
CA GLN A 8 3.85 8.96 -10.24
C GLN A 8 2.84 8.01 -9.57
N GLY A 9 2.99 6.71 -9.80
CA GLY A 9 2.20 5.67 -9.13
C GLY A 9 2.59 5.51 -7.66
N LEU A 10 1.85 4.68 -6.91
CA LEU A 10 2.24 4.27 -5.57
C LEU A 10 3.17 3.06 -5.68
N ILE A 11 4.33 3.12 -5.05
CA ILE A 11 5.26 2.00 -4.96
C ILE A 11 5.49 1.70 -3.48
N LEU A 12 5.23 0.45 -3.11
CA LEU A 12 5.53 -0.13 -1.80
C LEU A 12 6.59 -1.20 -2.02
N GLU A 13 7.78 -1.00 -1.47
CA GLU A 13 8.91 -1.93 -1.57
C GLU A 13 9.20 -2.49 -0.19
N ASP A 14 9.10 -3.82 -0.07
CA ASP A 14 9.44 -4.59 1.13
C ASP A 14 8.80 -4.04 2.42
N VAL A 15 7.53 -3.62 2.32
CA VAL A 15 6.80 -3.02 3.44
C VAL A 15 6.41 -4.09 4.43
N ARG A 16 6.89 -3.92 5.67
CA ARG A 16 6.57 -4.78 6.80
C ARG A 16 5.96 -4.00 7.94
N LEU A 17 4.83 -4.49 8.44
CA LEU A 17 4.15 -3.95 9.61
C LEU A 17 3.97 -5.03 10.66
N ALA A 18 4.53 -4.81 11.84
CA ALA A 18 4.32 -5.65 13.01
C ALA A 18 3.71 -4.82 14.16
N ILE A 19 2.71 -5.39 14.83
CA ILE A 19 2.10 -4.83 16.03
C ILE A 19 2.24 -5.87 17.14
N GLU A 20 2.79 -5.46 18.29
CA GLU A 20 3.02 -6.35 19.44
C GLU A 20 3.80 -7.63 19.06
N GLY A 21 4.77 -7.51 18.15
CA GLY A 21 5.59 -8.63 17.68
C GLY A 21 4.91 -9.56 16.68
N ARG A 22 3.63 -9.34 16.35
CA ARG A 22 2.92 -10.08 15.30
C ARG A 22 3.05 -9.35 13.96
N LEU A 23 3.58 -10.02 12.95
CA LEU A 23 3.60 -9.54 11.58
C LEU A 23 2.17 -9.54 11.00
N LEU A 24 1.73 -8.39 10.52
CA LEU A 24 0.39 -8.18 9.94
C LEU A 24 0.46 -7.92 8.43
N VAL A 25 1.52 -7.26 7.96
CA VAL A 25 1.75 -6.94 6.55
C VAL A 25 3.18 -7.28 6.19
N ASP A 26 3.36 -7.94 5.06
CA ASP A 26 4.65 -8.15 4.39
C ASP A 26 4.37 -8.20 2.89
N LEU A 27 4.57 -7.08 2.20
CA LEU A 27 4.24 -6.98 0.77
C LEU A 27 5.08 -5.96 0.02
N SER A 28 5.18 -6.21 -1.28
CA SER A 28 5.61 -5.25 -2.28
C SER A 28 4.47 -5.09 -3.29
N LEU A 29 4.09 -3.84 -3.58
CA LEU A 29 2.95 -3.51 -4.43
C LEU A 29 3.23 -2.25 -5.24
N THR A 30 2.89 -2.29 -6.52
CA THR A 30 2.91 -1.13 -7.41
C THR A 30 1.49 -0.84 -7.88
N ILE A 31 1.06 0.41 -7.77
CA ILE A 31 -0.23 0.90 -8.26
C ILE A 31 0.05 2.01 -9.27
N GLY A 32 -0.31 1.78 -10.53
CA GLY A 32 -0.12 2.73 -11.61
C GLY A 32 -1.03 3.97 -11.50
N PRO A 33 -0.71 5.06 -12.21
CA PRO A 33 -1.56 6.24 -12.25
C PRO A 33 -2.95 5.90 -12.81
N GLY A 34 -4.00 6.16 -12.01
CA GLY A 34 -5.39 5.87 -12.40
C GLY A 34 -5.83 4.43 -12.14
N GLU A 35 -4.94 3.57 -11.65
CA GLU A 35 -5.27 2.22 -11.21
C GLU A 35 -5.98 2.26 -9.84
N ILE A 36 -6.96 1.37 -9.67
CA ILE A 36 -7.71 1.22 -8.42
C ILE A 36 -7.48 -0.20 -7.92
N VAL A 37 -6.87 -0.32 -6.74
CA VAL A 37 -6.63 -1.59 -6.05
C VAL A 37 -7.47 -1.65 -4.79
N THR A 38 -8.06 -2.81 -4.52
CA THR A 38 -8.79 -3.07 -3.27
C THR A 38 -7.97 -3.96 -2.36
N VAL A 39 -7.84 -3.57 -1.09
CA VAL A 39 -7.19 -4.38 -0.05
C VAL A 39 -8.26 -5.22 0.68
N MET A 40 -8.24 -6.54 0.48
CA MET A 40 -9.15 -7.48 1.14
C MET A 40 -8.38 -8.46 2.02
N ALA A 41 -8.89 -8.75 3.21
CA ALA A 41 -8.33 -9.69 4.20
C ALA A 41 -9.33 -9.90 5.35
N PRO A 42 -9.21 -10.99 6.15
CA PRO A 42 -10.01 -11.21 7.35
C PRO A 42 -9.94 -10.07 8.38
N SER A 43 -10.90 -10.00 9.29
CA SER A 43 -10.85 -9.04 10.41
C SER A 43 -9.58 -9.24 11.24
N GLY A 44 -8.96 -8.15 11.70
CA GLY A 44 -7.71 -8.19 12.47
C GLY A 44 -6.43 -8.50 11.68
N ALA A 45 -6.49 -8.69 10.37
CA ALA A 45 -5.30 -8.96 9.53
C ALA A 45 -4.43 -7.71 9.24
N GLY A 46 -4.73 -6.55 9.83
CA GLY A 46 -3.90 -5.34 9.67
C GLY A 46 -4.27 -4.42 8.49
N LYS A 47 -5.39 -4.64 7.79
CA LYS A 47 -5.81 -3.76 6.66
C LYS A 47 -5.91 -2.28 7.01
N SER A 48 -6.58 -1.95 8.13
CA SER A 48 -6.71 -0.56 8.56
C SER A 48 -5.36 -0.01 9.00
N SER A 49 -4.54 -0.82 9.66
CA SER A 49 -3.19 -0.45 10.07
C SER A 49 -2.23 -0.28 8.90
N PHE A 50 -2.47 -0.94 7.77
CA PHE A 50 -1.72 -0.79 6.52
C PHE A 50 -2.03 0.54 5.80
N LEU A 51 -3.24 1.08 5.98
CA LEU A 51 -3.73 2.28 5.28
C LEU A 51 -3.65 3.56 6.11
N ALA A 52 -3.23 3.49 7.37
CA ALA A 52 -3.08 4.61 8.29
C ALA A 52 -1.62 5.07 8.34
#